data_AF-A0A960D5H6-F1
#
_entry.id   AF-A0A960D5H6-F1
#
_cell.length_a   1.000
_cell.length_b   1.000
_cell.length_c   1.000
_cell.angle_alpha   90.00
_cell.angle_beta   90.00
_cell.angle_gamma   90.00
#
_symmetry.space_group_name_H-M   'P 1'
#
loop_
_entity.id
_entity.type
_entity.pdbx_description
1 polymer ?
#
loop_
_entity_poly.entity_id
_entity_poly.type
_entity_poly.pdbx_seq_one_letter_code
_entity_poly.pdbx_strand_id
1 'polypeptide(L)' 'MTPTTVDLTQRLAGKVAVITGGASGIGLATARRMRAEGAT' A
#
# COMPACT_ATOMS: atom_id res chain seq x y z
N MET A 1 -26.96 -2.96 11.65
CA MET A 1 -25.82 -3.10 10.72
C MET A 1 -24.57 -2.75 11.50
N THR A 2 -23.81 -3.74 11.98
CA THR A 2 -22.59 -3.51 12.76
C THR A 2 -21.48 -3.06 11.82
N PRO A 3 -20.78 -1.93 12.06
CA PRO A 3 -19.67 -1.54 11.21
C PRO A 3 -18.56 -2.58 11.32
N THR A 4 -18.16 -3.15 10.19
CA THR A 4 -16.95 -3.97 10.12
C THR A 4 -15.75 -3.05 10.34
N THR A 5 -14.89 -3.41 11.29
CA THR A 5 -13.65 -2.67 11.52
C THR A 5 -12.69 -2.99 10.37
N VAL A 6 -12.31 -1.97 9.60
CA VAL A 6 -11.31 -2.12 8.54
C VAL A 6 -9.93 -1.95 9.18
N ASP A 7 -9.08 -2.96 9.03
CA ASP A 7 -7.66 -2.82 9.35
C ASP A 7 -6.99 -1.91 8.33
N LEU A 8 -6.71 -0.67 8.75
CA LEU A 8 -6.09 0.34 7.89
C LEU A 8 -4.59 0.09 7.67
N THR A 9 -3.98 -0.87 8.36
CA THR A 9 -2.57 -1.20 8.22
C THR A 9 -2.29 -2.19 7.09
N GLN A 10 -3.31 -2.91 6.59
CA GLN A 10 -3.18 -3.97 5.57
C GLN A 10 -4.14 -3.77 4.38
N ARG A 11 -4.44 -2.51 4.06
CA ARG A 11 -5.45 -2.15 3.06
C ARG A 11 -5.15 -2.66 1.65
N LEU A 12 -3.89 -2.98 1.35
CA LEU A 12 -3.42 -3.38 0.03
C LEU A 12 -2.96 -4.84 -0.01
N ALA A 13 -3.25 -5.64 1.01
CA ALA A 13 -2.92 -7.05 1.05
C ALA A 13 -3.42 -7.79 -0.19
N GLY A 14 -2.52 -8.50 -0.87
CA GLY A 14 -2.82 -9.28 -2.08
C GLY A 14 -3.06 -8.43 -3.33
N LYS A 15 -2.77 -7.13 -3.30
CA LYS A 15 -2.80 -6.26 -4.49
C LYS A 15 -1.41 -6.12 -5.10
N VAL A 16 -1.38 -5.92 -6.42
CA VAL A 16 -0.15 -5.60 -7.17
C VAL A 16 -0.10 -4.10 -7.42
N ALA A 17 1.01 -3.45 -7.06
CA ALA A 17 1.20 -2.02 -7.24
C ALA A 17 2.27 -1.71 -8.30
N VAL A 18 1.87 -1.09 -9.42
CA VAL A 18 2.80 -0.58 -10.44
C VAL A 18 3.07 0.89 -10.15
N ILE A 19 4.34 1.23 -9.91
CA ILE A 19 4.76 2.58 -9.53
C ILE A 19 5.84 3.06 -10.49
N THR A 20 5.54 4.13 -11.23
CA THR A 20 6.53 4.80 -12.08
C THR A 20 7.39 5.77 -11.25
N GLY A 21 8.66 5.93 -11.62
CA GLY A 21 9.60 6.77 -10.86
C GLY A 21 9.90 6.26 -9.44
N GLY A 22 9.73 4.96 -9.16
CA GLY A 22 9.87 4.35 -7.84
C GLY A 22 11.29 4.34 -7.24
N ALA A 23 12.30 4.84 -7.97
CA ALA A 23 13.70 4.79 -7.55
C ALA A 23 14.05 5.83 -6.48
N SER A 24 13.33 6.96 -6.42
CA SER A 24 13.64 8.05 -5.47
C SER A 24 12.41 8.91 -5.15
N GLY A 25 12.60 9.89 -4.25
CA GLY A 25 11.59 10.89 -3.91
C GLY A 25 10.24 10.29 -3.52
N ILE A 26 9.17 10.87 -4.06
CA ILE A 26 7.78 10.48 -3.76
C ILE A 26 7.47 9.06 -4.25
N GLY A 27 8.01 8.66 -5.41
CA GLY A 27 7.81 7.32 -5.95
C GLY A 27 8.34 6.24 -5.00
N LEU A 28 9.56 6.42 -4.47
CA LEU A 28 10.13 5.50 -3.49
C LEU A 28 9.36 5.49 -2.16
N ALA A 29 8.95 6.67 -1.67
CA ALA A 29 8.15 6.76 -0.45
C ALA A 29 6.79 6.04 -0.60
N THR A 30 6.17 6.17 -1.76
CA THR A 30 4.91 5.50 -2.10
C THR A 30 5.10 3.99 -2.15
N ALA A 31 6.14 3.50 -2.83
CA ALA A 31 6.45 2.07 -2.91
C ALA A 31 6.67 1.45 -1.52
N ARG A 32 7.42 2.12 -0.66
CA ARG A 32 7.66 1.67 0.72
C ARG A 32 6.36 1.58 1.53
N ARG A 33 5.51 2.60 1.42
CA ARG A 33 4.23 2.61 2.15
C ARG A 33 3.27 1.55 1.63
N MET A 34 3.13 1.40 0.32
CA MET A 34 2.26 0.38 -0.26
C MET A 34 2.71 -1.04 0.11
N ARG A 35 4.03 -1.28 0.15
CA ARG A 35 4.59 -2.56 0.60
C ARG A 35 4.31 -2.84 2.08
N ALA A 36 4.33 -1.81 2.93
CA ALA A 36 3.95 -1.94 4.34
C ALA A 36 2.46 -2.28 4.51
N GLU A 37 1.60 -1.81 3.60
CA GLU A 37 0.17 -2.12 3.56
C GLU A 37 -0.15 -3.47 2.86
N GLY A 38 0.87 -4.25 2.49
CA GLY A 38 0.71 -5.62 1.98
C GLY A 38 0.66 -5.77 0.46
N ALA A 39 0.94 -4.69 -0.29
CA ALA A 39 1.06 -4.77 -1.75
C ALA A 39 2.36 -5.49 -2.17
N THR A 40 2.31 -6.15 -3.33
CA THR A 40 3.49 -6.65 -4.08
C THR A 40 3.78 -5.74 -5.26
#